data_AF-A0A455U3Y0-F1
#
_entry.id   AF-A0A455U3Y0-F1
#
_cell.length_a   1.000
_cell.length_b   1.000
_cell.length_c   1.000
_cell.angle_alpha   90.00
_cell.angle_beta   90.00
_cell.angle_gamma   90.00
#
_symmetry.space_group_name_H-M   'P 1'
#
loop_
_entity.id
_entity.type
_entity.pdbx_description
1 polymer ?
#
loop_
_entity_poly.entity_id
_entity_poly.type
_entity_poly.pdbx_seq_one_letter_code
_entity_poly.pdbx_strand_id
1 'polypeptide(L)' 'MTQEDHHDHMVCLESGEIIEFVDEIIERRQQEIAEEHGYELVDHALVLYVRPRGSDVTRQDSGPTNRK' A
#
# COMPACT_ATOMS: atom_id res chain seq x y z
N MET A 1 -21.27 -9.76 -13.97
CA MET A 1 -19.87 -9.48 -14.34
C MET A 1 -19.24 -9.00 -13.05
N THR A 2 -18.30 -9.80 -12.58
CA THR A 2 -17.83 -9.84 -11.20
C THR A 2 -17.25 -8.49 -10.81
N GLN A 3 -17.66 -8.01 -9.64
CA GLN A 3 -17.15 -6.78 -9.04
C GLN A 3 -15.64 -6.97 -8.88
N GLU A 4 -14.86 -6.38 -9.78
CA GLU A 4 -13.42 -6.24 -9.61
C GLU A 4 -13.20 -5.14 -8.56
N ASP A 5 -13.71 -5.38 -7.35
CA ASP A 5 -13.43 -4.61 -6.14
C ASP A 5 -11.99 -4.95 -5.73
N HIS A 6 -11.00 -4.43 -6.45
CA HIS A 6 -9.60 -4.58 -6.05
C HIS A 6 -9.37 -3.68 -4.84
N HIS A 7 -9.35 -4.31 -3.66
CA HIS A 7 -9.12 -3.67 -2.38
C HIS A 7 -7.63 -3.31 -2.22
N ASP A 8 -7.32 -2.15 -1.67
CA ASP A 8 -5.97 -1.74 -1.31
C ASP A 8 -5.33 -2.71 -0.30
N HIS A 9 -4.00 -2.70 -0.21
CA HIS A 9 -3.26 -3.67 0.60
C HIS A 9 -2.46 -3.02 1.72
N MET A 10 -2.41 -3.66 2.88
CA MET A 10 -1.49 -3.33 3.96
C MET A 10 -0.59 -4.53 4.24
N VAL A 11 0.73 -4.34 4.15
CA VAL A 11 1.74 -5.40 4.30
C VAL A 11 2.57 -5.14 5.55
N CYS A 12 2.50 -6.06 6.51
CA CYS A 12 3.33 -6.02 7.70
C CYS A 12 4.75 -6.53 7.39
N LEU A 13 5.75 -5.67 7.55
CA LEU A 13 7.15 -6.03 7.26
C LEU A 13 7.78 -6.97 8.28
N GLU A 14 7.13 -7.20 9.43
CA GLU A 14 7.63 -8.09 10.48
C GLU A 14 7.00 -9.49 10.41
N SER A 15 5.67 -9.56 10.27
CA SER A 15 4.95 -10.85 10.19
C SER A 15 4.80 -11.36 8.75
N GLY A 16 4.94 -10.51 7.74
CA GLY A 16 4.59 -10.82 6.35
C GLY A 16 3.07 -10.89 6.10
N GLU A 17 2.26 -10.52 7.10
CA GLU A 17 0.80 -10.50 6.99
C GLU A 17 0.34 -9.46 5.97
N ILE A 18 -0.68 -9.83 5.20
CA ILE A 18 -1.34 -8.98 4.21
C ILE A 18 -2.78 -8.78 4.65
N ILE A 19 -3.21 -7.52 4.71
CA ILE A 19 -4.56 -7.11 5.07
C ILE A 19 -5.14 -6.33 3.89
N GLU A 20 -6.26 -6.79 3.36
CA GLU A 20 -7.03 -6.07 2.32
C GLU A 20 -7.95 -5.04 2.99
N PHE A 21 -8.05 -3.85 2.40
CA PHE A 21 -8.95 -2.80 2.88
C PHE A 21 -9.48 -1.91 1.75
N VAL A 22 -10.59 -1.22 2.00
CA VAL A 22 -11.09 -0.13 1.16
C VAL A 22 -11.49 1.05 2.03
N ASP A 23 -11.17 2.25 1.55
CA ASP A 23 -11.52 3.50 2.21
C ASP A 23 -12.11 4.49 1.20
N GLU A 24 -13.40 4.83 1.37
CA GLU A 24 -14.13 5.70 0.44
C GLU A 24 -13.49 7.09 0.25
N ILE A 25 -12.78 7.60 1.26
CA ILE A 25 -12.14 8.91 1.17
C ILE A 25 -10.91 8.81 0.28
N ILE A 26 -10.09 7.77 0.46
CA ILE A 26 -8.92 7.51 -0.37
C ILE A 26 -9.34 7.33 -1.83
N GLU A 27 -10.33 6.49 -2.10
CA GLU A 27 -10.89 6.24 -3.44
C GLU A 27 -11.30 7.54 -4.14
N ARG A 28 -12.10 8.36 -3.44
CA ARG A 28 -12.54 9.65 -3.98
C ARG A 28 -11.37 10.60 -4.27
N ARG A 29 -10.35 10.65 -3.40
CA ARG A 29 -9.20 11.54 -3.63
C ARG A 29 -8.35 11.10 -4.82
N GLN A 30 -8.21 9.80 -5.07
CA GLN A 30 -7.50 9.30 -6.25
C GLN A 30 -8.19 9.74 -7.55
N GLN A 31 -9.53 9.61 -7.60
CA GLN A 31 -10.35 10.10 -8.70
C GLN A 31 -10.19 11.62 -8.91
N GLU A 32 -10.36 12.41 -7.84
CA GLU A 32 -10.24 13.87 -7.90
C GLU A 32 -8.86 14.33 -8.42
N ILE A 33 -7.77 13.70 -7.96
CA ILE A 33 -6.41 14.03 -8.41
C ILE A 33 -6.22 13.74 -9.90
N ALA A 34 -6.75 12.63 -10.40
CA ALA A 34 -6.69 12.29 -11.83
C ALA A 34 -7.43 13.34 -12.67
N GLU A 35 -8.64 13.71 -12.26
CA GLU A 35 -9.46 14.74 -12.91
C GLU A 35 -8.77 16.12 -12.92
N GLU A 36 -8.16 16.52 -11.79
CA GLU A 36 -7.40 17.77 -11.68
C GLU A 36 -6.24 17.86 -12.69
N HIS A 37 -5.69 16.72 -13.09
CA HIS A 37 -4.61 16.64 -14.08
C HIS A 37 -5.11 16.37 -15.50
N GLY A 38 -6.43 16.32 -15.71
CA GLY A 38 -7.05 16.08 -17.00
C GLY A 38 -7.00 14.62 -17.46
N TYR A 39 -6.93 13.68 -16.52
CA TYR A 39 -6.93 12.24 -16.79
C TYR A 39 -8.21 11.57 -16.26
N GLU A 40 -8.60 10.47 -16.90
CA GLU A 40 -9.58 9.52 -16.38
C GLU A 40 -8.83 8.44 -15.58
N LEU A 41 -9.26 8.19 -14.34
CA LEU A 41 -8.71 7.10 -13.54
C LEU A 41 -9.28 5.77 -14.06
N VAL A 42 -8.42 4.92 -14.61
CA VAL A 42 -8.80 3.62 -15.18
C VAL A 42 -8.63 2.49 -14.17
N ASP A 43 -7.59 2.57 -13.33
CA ASP A 43 -7.23 1.59 -12.31
C ASP A 43 -6.27 2.22 -11.30
N HIS A 44 -6.18 1.65 -10.10
CA HIS A 44 -5.22 2.07 -9.07
C HIS A 44 -4.82 0.93 -8.14
N ALA A 45 -3.70 1.12 -7.45
CA ALA A 45 -3.25 0.24 -6.39
C ALA A 45 -2.57 1.04 -5.28
N LEU A 46 -3.04 0.89 -4.03
CA LEU A 46 -2.36 1.40 -2.85
C LEU A 46 -1.80 0.25 -2.03
N VAL A 47 -0.55 0.40 -1.57
CA VAL A 47 0.08 -0.51 -0.62
C VAL A 47 0.65 0.26 0.57
N LEU A 48 0.17 -0.06 1.77
CA LEU A 48 0.69 0.46 3.04
C LEU A 48 1.68 -0.53 3.65
N TYR A 49 2.95 -0.16 3.75
CA TYR A 49 3.95 -0.97 4.47
C TYR A 49 3.96 -0.59 5.95
N VAL A 50 3.56 -1.52 6.82
CA VAL A 50 3.36 -1.27 8.24
C VAL A 50 4.25 -2.14 9.12
N ARG A 51 4.31 -1.77 10.39
CA ARG A 51 4.84 -2.57 11.50
C ARG A 51 3.89 -2.50 12.68
N PRO A 52 3.86 -3.52 13.54
CA PRO A 52 3.09 -3.47 14.78
C PRO A 52 3.49 -2.25 15.59
N ARG A 53 2.51 -1.55 16.18
CA ARG A 53 2.78 -0.44 17.08
C ARG A 53 3.51 -0.97 18.32
N GLY A 54 4.63 -0.35 18.67
CA GLY A 54 5.49 -0.81 19.77
C GLY A 54 6.53 -1.86 19.38
N SER A 55 6.75 -2.10 18.08
CA SER A 55 7.89 -2.88 17.60
C SER A 55 9.21 -2.16 17.92
N ASP A 56 10.08 -2.82 18.70
CA ASP A 56 11.46 -2.36 18.96
C ASP A 56 12.42 -2.65 17.79
N VAL A 57 11.89 -3.13 16.65
CA VAL A 57 12.67 -3.44 15.45
C VAL A 57 13.08 -2.13 14.76
N THR A 58 14.13 -1.51 15.29
CA THR A 58 14.89 -0.48 14.57
C THR A 58 15.38 -1.05 13.24
N ARG A 59 15.28 -0.26 12.17
CA ARG A 59 15.77 -0.65 10.83
C ARG A 59 17.21 -1.16 10.95
N GLN A 60 17.41 -2.48 10.92
CA GLN A 60 18.70 -3.02 10.50
C GLN A 60 18.70 -2.91 8.99
N ASP A 61 19.22 -1.79 8.50
CA ASP A 61 19.71 -1.64 7.14
C ASP A 61 20.94 -2.57 6.99
N SER A 62 20.67 -3.87 6.98
CA SER A 62 21.63 -4.87 6.53
C SER A 62 21.60 -4.81 5.01
N GLY A 63 22.23 -3.76 4.46
CA GLY A 63 22.62 -3.76 3.06
C GLY A 63 23.37 -5.07 2.75
N PRO A 64 23.27 -5.58 1.51
CA PRO A 64 23.89 -6.85 1.16
C PRO A 64 25.37 -6.77 1.49
N THR A 65 25.82 -7.55 2.47
CA THR A 65 27.25 -7.69 2.74
C THR A 65 27.79 -8.50 1.58
N ASN A 66 28.38 -7.82 0.61
CA ASN A 66 29.09 -8.47 -0.48
C ASN A 66 30.32 -9.18 0.13
N ARG A 67 30.13 -10.43 0.56
CA ARG A 67 31.25 -11.33 0.88
C ARG A 67 31.73 -11.92 -0.44
N LYS A 68 32.84 -11.34 -0.91
CA LYS A 68 33.92 -11.90 -1.75
C LYS A 68 33.61 -13.17 -2.54
#